data_AF-A0A522NE05-F1
#
_entry.id   AF-A0A522NE05-F1
#
_cell.length_a   1.000
_cell.length_b   1.000
_cell.length_c   1.000
_cell.angle_alpha   90.00
_cell.angle_beta   90.00
_cell.angle_gamma   90.00
#
_symmetry.space_group_name_H-M   'P 1'
#
loop_
_entity.id
_entity.type
_entity.pdbx_description
1 polymer ?
#
loop_
_entity_poly.entity_id
_entity_poly.type
_entity_poly.pdbx_seq_one_letter_code
_entity_poly.pdbx_strand_id
1 'polypeptide(L)'
;MNILDGLYGYEKLMLICGFVLFVFALAAITVMIVQRRNIFAAMGLIVLAIVLMGFPGIQAVKFSKDVVELDRIRSQPNAPTDPEQKAQDQQTLGELQRRAGDNPQLLAKVSDGYRALGDVGKAYELASSVLRDKPSVAVQRTLIPVLTAKLDQLQATAAPAPSTGHAATLASSASVHPTPLTAVPAPAASRTVAATTPATGTLNSAKRQEISALANQLQAVAAPLPAASHIALANAWAKLGEPGKARANVEQARRLDPRVRVSPALQRALQPAALPAH
;
A
#
# COMPACT_ATOMS: atom_id res chain seq x y z
N MET A 1 12.92 -18.71 -14.50
CA MET A 1 12.08 -17.57 -14.95
C MET A 1 11.28 -18.06 -16.13
N ASN A 2 9.98 -18.32 -15.96
CA ASN A 2 9.17 -18.76 -17.08
C ASN A 2 8.88 -17.52 -17.94
N ILE A 3 9.30 -17.52 -19.21
CA ILE A 3 9.03 -16.42 -20.15
C ILE A 3 7.52 -16.19 -20.37
N LEU A 4 6.70 -17.10 -19.86
CA LEU A 4 5.24 -17.11 -19.91
C LEU A 4 4.58 -16.56 -18.62
N ASP A 5 5.36 -16.18 -17.59
CA ASP A 5 4.81 -15.56 -16.37
C ASP A 5 4.50 -14.08 -16.63
N GLY A 6 3.28 -13.81 -17.10
CA GLY A 6 2.80 -12.49 -17.50
C GLY A 6 1.83 -12.52 -18.68
N LEU A 7 1.76 -13.66 -19.40
CA LEU A 7 0.72 -13.92 -20.40
C LEU A 7 -0.56 -14.38 -19.70
N TYR A 8 -1.70 -13.83 -20.10
CA TYR A 8 -3.01 -14.33 -19.71
C TYR A 8 -3.13 -15.82 -20.07
N GLY A 9 -3.92 -16.58 -19.29
CA GLY A 9 -4.12 -18.01 -19.53
C GLY A 9 -4.59 -18.32 -20.96
N TYR A 10 -5.44 -17.47 -21.53
CA TYR A 10 -5.88 -17.60 -22.93
C TYR A 10 -4.78 -17.31 -23.95
N GLU A 11 -3.79 -16.48 -23.63
CA GLU A 11 -2.65 -16.18 -24.53
C GLU A 11 -1.71 -17.36 -24.62
N LYS A 12 -1.48 -18.06 -23.49
CA LYS A 12 -0.75 -19.34 -23.49
C LYS A 12 -1.49 -20.37 -24.32
N LEU A 13 -2.81 -20.44 -24.18
CA LEU A 13 -3.66 -21.35 -24.95
C LEU A 13 -3.59 -21.04 -26.45
N MET A 14 -3.68 -19.76 -26.84
CA MET A 14 -3.55 -19.35 -28.24
C MET A 14 -2.15 -19.60 -28.80
N LEU A 15 -1.09 -19.40 -28.01
CA LEU A 15 0.29 -19.64 -28.45
C LEU A 15 0.56 -21.13 -28.65
N ILE A 16 0.10 -21.99 -27.74
CA ILE A 16 0.19 -23.45 -27.89
C ILE A 16 -0.67 -23.91 -29.07
N CYS A 17 -1.91 -23.42 -29.19
CA CYS A 17 -2.81 -23.73 -30.30
C CYS A 17 -2.20 -23.31 -31.65
N GLY A 18 -1.68 -22.09 -31.75
CA GLY A 18 -1.02 -21.58 -32.96
C GLY A 18 0.22 -22.41 -33.32
N PHE A 19 1.03 -22.80 -32.34
CA PHE A 19 2.17 -23.68 -32.56
C PHE A 19 1.76 -25.07 -33.05
N VAL A 20 0.75 -25.68 -32.42
CA VAL A 20 0.21 -26.99 -32.85
C VAL A 20 -0.36 -26.91 -34.26
N LEU A 21 -1.14 -25.87 -34.58
CA LEU A 21 -1.67 -25.64 -35.91
C LEU A 21 -0.56 -25.42 -36.93
N PHE A 22 0.51 -24.72 -36.57
CA PHE A 22 1.66 -24.51 -37.44
C PHE A 22 2.38 -25.82 -37.79
N VAL A 23 2.64 -26.68 -36.78
CA VAL A 23 3.22 -28.01 -37.00
C VAL A 23 2.30 -28.88 -37.87
N PHE A 24 0.99 -28.83 -37.61
CA PHE A 24 0.00 -29.54 -38.42
C PHE A 24 -0.05 -29.03 -39.86
N ALA A 25 0.05 -27.71 -40.06
CA ALA A 25 0.12 -27.09 -41.38
C ALA A 25 1.34 -27.58 -42.15
N LEU A 26 2.52 -27.62 -41.51
CA LEU A 26 3.75 -28.12 -42.12
C LEU A 26 3.59 -29.58 -42.56
N ALA A 27 3.06 -30.44 -41.69
CA ALA A 27 2.80 -31.84 -42.04
C ALA A 27 1.80 -31.98 -43.19
N ALA A 28 0.71 -31.21 -43.17
CA ALA A 28 -0.31 -31.21 -44.23
C ALA A 28 0.27 -30.76 -45.57
N ILE A 29 1.16 -29.77 -45.59
CA ILE A 29 1.88 -29.34 -46.80
C ILE A 29 2.78 -30.45 -47.31
N THR A 30 3.56 -31.11 -46.44
CA THR A 30 4.42 -32.22 -46.86
C THR A 30 3.60 -33.33 -47.53
N VAL A 31 2.45 -33.70 -46.94
CA VAL A 31 1.55 -34.72 -47.51
C VAL A 31 0.92 -34.23 -48.82
N MET A 32 0.46 -32.98 -48.90
CA MET A 32 -0.17 -32.43 -50.10
C MET A 32 0.81 -32.30 -51.27
N ILE A 33 2.09 -32.00 -51.01
CA ILE A 33 3.15 -31.98 -52.03
C ILE A 33 3.34 -33.38 -52.63
N VAL A 34 3.39 -34.42 -51.78
CA VAL A 34 3.51 -35.82 -52.24
C VAL A 34 2.27 -36.25 -53.01
N GLN A 35 1.07 -35.83 -52.58
CA GLN A 35 -0.21 -36.17 -53.23
C GLN A 35 -0.61 -35.26 -54.40
N ARG A 36 0.21 -34.23 -54.75
CA ARG A 36 -0.11 -33.20 -55.76
C ARG A 36 -1.50 -32.56 -55.62
N ARG A 37 -1.96 -32.31 -54.39
CA ARG A 37 -3.24 -31.60 -54.12
C ARG A 37 -3.04 -30.09 -54.03
N ASN A 38 -4.14 -29.34 -54.16
CA ASN A 38 -4.15 -27.88 -54.06
C ASN A 38 -3.63 -27.39 -52.70
N ILE A 39 -2.47 -26.74 -52.71
CA ILE A 39 -1.73 -26.23 -51.55
C ILE A 39 -2.39 -25.00 -50.90
N PHE A 40 -3.32 -24.35 -51.60
CA PHE A 40 -3.98 -23.11 -51.16
C PHE A 40 -4.67 -23.24 -49.80
N ALA A 41 -5.27 -24.40 -49.51
CA ALA A 41 -5.91 -24.63 -48.20
C ALA A 41 -4.89 -24.63 -47.05
N ALA A 42 -3.72 -25.22 -47.26
CA ALA A 42 -2.67 -25.27 -46.25
C ALA A 42 -1.95 -23.92 -46.09
N MET A 43 -1.83 -23.15 -47.17
CA MET A 43 -1.35 -21.76 -47.13
C MET A 43 -2.23 -20.86 -46.23
N GLY A 44 -3.56 -20.97 -46.35
CA GLY A 44 -4.48 -20.24 -45.46
C GLY A 44 -4.29 -20.61 -43.98
N LEU A 45 -4.06 -21.89 -43.70
CA LEU A 45 -3.82 -22.39 -42.34
C LEU A 45 -2.50 -21.87 -41.75
N ILE A 46 -1.44 -21.74 -42.57
CA ILE A 46 -0.18 -21.12 -42.16
C ILE A 46 -0.38 -19.64 -41.78
N VAL A 47 -1.07 -18.85 -42.61
CA VAL A 47 -1.28 -17.43 -42.30
C VAL A 47 -2.06 -17.28 -40.99
N LEU A 48 -3.11 -18.09 -40.80
CA LEU A 48 -3.87 -18.12 -39.56
C LEU A 48 -3.00 -18.49 -38.34
N ALA A 49 -2.14 -19.51 -38.48
CA ALA A 49 -1.23 -19.93 -37.42
C ALA A 49 -0.20 -18.85 -37.08
N ILE A 50 0.36 -18.15 -38.08
CA ILE A 50 1.30 -17.04 -37.88
C ILE A 50 0.62 -15.89 -37.14
N VAL A 51 -0.61 -15.52 -37.49
CA VAL A 51 -1.36 -14.47 -36.80
C VAL A 51 -1.63 -14.86 -35.34
N LEU A 52 -2.08 -16.09 -35.08
CA LEU A 52 -2.31 -16.61 -33.74
C LEU A 52 -1.02 -16.66 -32.90
N MET A 53 0.11 -16.98 -33.52
CA MET A 53 1.42 -17.00 -32.87
C MET A 53 1.99 -15.59 -32.63
N GLY A 54 1.72 -14.64 -33.53
CA GLY A 54 2.23 -13.27 -33.47
C GLY A 54 1.46 -12.35 -32.52
N PHE A 55 0.17 -12.59 -32.32
CA PHE A 55 -0.70 -11.74 -31.49
C PHE A 55 -0.24 -11.60 -30.02
N PRO A 56 0.17 -12.67 -29.31
CA PRO A 56 0.74 -12.55 -27.96
C PRO A 56 2.02 -11.70 -27.90
N GLY A 57 2.80 -11.66 -28.99
CA GLY A 57 4.05 -10.90 -29.08
C GLY A 57 3.85 -9.38 -28.92
N ILE A 58 2.78 -8.82 -29.50
CA ILE A 58 2.47 -7.38 -29.38
C ILE A 58 2.10 -7.01 -27.93
N GLN A 59 1.45 -7.92 -27.22
CA GLN A 59 1.06 -7.70 -25.83
C GLN A 59 2.26 -7.76 -24.87
N ALA A 60 3.23 -8.63 -25.14
CA ALA A 60 4.47 -8.71 -24.37
C ALA A 60 5.26 -7.39 -24.40
N VAL A 61 5.26 -6.68 -25.54
CA VAL A 61 5.91 -5.37 -25.67
C VAL A 61 5.18 -4.31 -24.83
N LYS A 62 3.84 -4.29 -24.84
CA LYS A 62 3.07 -3.35 -24.00
C LYS A 62 3.33 -3.60 -22.52
N PHE A 63 3.25 -4.85 -22.08
CA PHE A 63 3.54 -5.23 -20.70
C PHE A 63 4.97 -4.83 -20.27
N SER A 64 5.96 -4.99 -21.16
CA SER A 64 7.32 -4.55 -20.87
C SER A 64 7.41 -3.04 -20.65
N LYS A 65 6.66 -2.24 -21.43
CA LYS A 65 6.55 -0.79 -21.21
C LYS A 65 5.87 -0.49 -19.87
N ASP A 66 4.75 -1.15 -19.57
CA ASP A 66 4.00 -0.94 -18.33
C ASP A 66 4.87 -1.27 -17.10
N VAL A 67 5.66 -2.35 -17.15
CA VAL A 67 6.59 -2.72 -16.07
C VAL A 67 7.73 -1.71 -15.93
N VAL A 68 8.22 -1.15 -17.03
CA VAL A 68 9.22 -0.07 -16.99
C VAL A 68 8.62 1.22 -16.42
N GLU A 69 7.37 1.55 -16.77
CA GLU A 69 6.62 2.66 -16.19
C GLU A 69 6.37 2.43 -14.69
N LEU A 70 6.07 1.20 -14.27
CA LEU A 70 5.97 0.84 -12.85
C LEU A 70 7.28 1.12 -12.11
N ASP A 71 8.42 0.69 -12.66
CA ASP A 71 9.72 0.95 -12.04
C ASP A 71 10.04 2.45 -12.02
N ARG A 72 9.62 3.21 -13.04
CA ARG A 72 9.68 4.68 -13.05
C ARG A 72 8.84 5.27 -11.91
N ILE A 73 7.57 4.89 -11.77
CA ILE A 73 6.65 5.36 -10.72
C ILE A 73 7.25 5.08 -9.34
N ARG A 74 7.76 3.87 -9.12
CA ARG A 74 8.35 3.45 -7.83
C ARG A 74 9.65 4.20 -7.49
N SER A 75 10.40 4.60 -8.51
CA SER A 75 11.64 5.37 -8.33
C SER A 75 11.41 6.85 -8.07
N GLN A 76 10.18 7.36 -8.29
CA GLN A 76 9.88 8.76 -8.03
C GLN A 76 9.88 9.02 -6.51
N PRO A 77 10.64 10.01 -6.03
CA PRO A 77 10.73 10.31 -4.61
C PRO A 77 9.45 10.90 -4.04
N ASN A 78 8.63 11.54 -4.87
CA ASN A 78 7.38 12.19 -4.49
C ASN A 78 6.24 11.75 -5.42
N ALA A 79 5.01 11.74 -4.89
CA ALA A 79 3.82 11.50 -5.71
C ALA A 79 3.71 12.57 -6.81
N PRO A 80 3.25 12.21 -8.03
CA PRO A 80 3.02 13.17 -9.09
C PRO A 80 2.10 14.30 -8.60
N THR A 81 2.57 15.54 -8.74
CA THR A 81 1.78 16.74 -8.42
C THR A 81 0.71 17.02 -9.48
N ASP A 82 0.93 16.54 -10.70
CA ASP A 82 0.00 16.69 -11.82
C ASP A 82 -1.14 15.65 -11.73
N PRO A 83 -2.42 16.09 -11.70
CA PRO A 83 -3.56 15.19 -11.68
C PRO A 83 -3.66 14.28 -12.92
N GLU A 84 -3.23 14.73 -14.09
CA GLU A 84 -3.30 13.93 -15.32
C GLU A 84 -2.30 12.76 -15.28
N GLN A 85 -1.05 13.05 -14.89
CA GLN A 85 -0.03 12.02 -14.72
C GLN A 85 -0.44 10.99 -13.67
N LYS A 86 -1.03 11.44 -12.56
CA LYS A 86 -1.52 10.55 -11.51
C LYS A 86 -2.63 9.63 -12.01
N ALA A 87 -3.54 10.12 -12.83
CA ALA A 87 -4.60 9.31 -13.43
C ALA A 87 -4.03 8.26 -14.39
N GLN A 88 -3.06 8.65 -15.22
CA GLN A 88 -2.38 7.73 -16.13
C GLN A 88 -1.61 6.64 -15.37
N ASP A 89 -0.82 7.01 -14.36
CA ASP A 89 -0.08 6.06 -13.55
C ASP A 89 -1.04 5.09 -12.82
N GLN A 90 -2.19 5.56 -12.35
CA GLN A 90 -3.23 4.70 -11.76
C GLN A 90 -3.82 3.71 -12.77
N GLN A 91 -4.00 4.11 -14.03
CA GLN A 91 -4.45 3.22 -15.10
C GLN A 91 -3.40 2.15 -15.38
N THR A 92 -2.12 2.52 -15.55
CA THR A 92 -1.02 1.59 -15.76
C THR A 92 -0.93 0.57 -14.62
N LEU A 93 -1.04 1.01 -13.36
CA LEU A 93 -1.06 0.10 -12.20
C LEU A 93 -2.27 -0.83 -12.21
N GLY A 94 -3.45 -0.34 -12.61
CA GLY A 94 -4.66 -1.16 -12.71
C GLY A 94 -4.55 -2.24 -13.81
N GLU A 95 -3.95 -1.90 -14.96
CA GLU A 95 -3.68 -2.86 -16.03
C GLU A 95 -2.66 -3.92 -15.59
N LEU A 96 -1.56 -3.49 -14.96
CA LEU A 96 -0.56 -4.39 -14.39
C LEU A 96 -1.15 -5.30 -13.32
N GLN A 97 -2.05 -4.80 -12.46
CA GLN A 97 -2.73 -5.61 -11.46
C GLN A 97 -3.59 -6.70 -12.11
N ARG A 98 -4.35 -6.38 -13.16
CA ARG A 98 -5.15 -7.36 -13.90
C ARG A 98 -4.29 -8.39 -14.61
N ARG A 99 -3.15 -7.97 -15.17
CA ARG A 99 -2.17 -8.86 -15.83
C ARG A 99 -1.39 -9.71 -14.83
N ALA A 100 -1.17 -9.20 -13.62
CA ALA A 100 -0.44 -9.93 -12.60
C ALA A 100 -1.12 -11.25 -12.26
N GLY A 101 -2.46 -11.30 -12.28
CA GLY A 101 -3.22 -12.52 -11.96
C GLY A 101 -2.72 -13.11 -10.64
N ASP A 102 -2.13 -14.31 -10.72
CA ASP A 102 -1.61 -15.06 -9.57
C ASP A 102 -0.13 -14.82 -9.26
N ASN A 103 0.53 -13.85 -9.92
CA ASN A 103 1.95 -13.53 -9.73
C ASN A 103 2.14 -12.61 -8.51
N PRO A 104 2.60 -13.14 -7.36
CA PRO A 104 2.66 -12.36 -6.13
C PRO A 104 3.79 -11.32 -6.16
N GLN A 105 4.83 -11.52 -6.97
CA GLN A 105 5.91 -10.54 -7.12
C GLN A 105 5.44 -9.29 -7.85
N LEU A 106 4.70 -9.47 -8.94
CA LEU A 106 4.19 -8.33 -9.69
C LEU A 106 3.15 -7.56 -8.87
N LEU A 107 2.25 -8.27 -8.16
CA LEU A 107 1.30 -7.64 -7.24
C LEU A 107 2.02 -6.85 -6.13
N ALA A 108 3.13 -7.36 -5.59
CA ALA A 108 3.92 -6.65 -4.61
C ALA A 108 4.55 -5.35 -5.18
N LYS A 109 5.05 -5.40 -6.42
CA LYS A 109 5.57 -4.19 -7.09
C LYS A 109 4.45 -3.18 -7.38
N VAL A 110 3.28 -3.63 -7.83
CA VAL A 110 2.12 -2.77 -8.07
C VAL A 110 1.66 -2.09 -6.78
N SER A 111 1.65 -2.83 -5.66
CA SER A 111 1.38 -2.29 -4.33
C SER A 111 2.37 -1.17 -3.96
N ASP A 112 3.67 -1.38 -4.18
CA ASP A 112 4.70 -0.34 -3.99
C ASP A 112 4.51 0.86 -4.95
N GLY A 113 4.02 0.62 -6.17
CA GLY A 113 3.61 1.68 -7.10
C GLY A 113 2.48 2.54 -6.55
N TYR A 114 1.42 1.94 -6.00
CA TYR A 114 0.32 2.69 -5.35
C TYR A 114 0.82 3.51 -4.17
N ARG A 115 1.78 2.99 -3.39
CA ARG A 115 2.44 3.75 -2.32
C ARG A 115 3.17 4.97 -2.89
N ALA A 116 3.92 4.83 -3.98
CA ALA A 116 4.62 5.94 -4.62
C ALA A 116 3.67 7.03 -5.15
N LEU A 117 2.47 6.65 -5.62
CA LEU A 117 1.40 7.60 -5.98
C LEU A 117 0.69 8.24 -4.78
N GLY A 118 1.04 7.86 -3.56
CA GLY A 118 0.42 8.33 -2.32
C GLY A 118 -0.87 7.63 -1.93
N ASP A 119 -1.31 6.60 -2.67
CA ASP A 119 -2.47 5.78 -2.34
C ASP A 119 -2.07 4.64 -1.39
N VAL A 120 -1.63 5.01 -0.19
CA VAL A 120 -1.14 4.07 0.84
C VAL A 120 -2.23 3.10 1.31
N GLY A 121 -3.51 3.48 1.18
CA GLY A 121 -4.65 2.62 1.47
C GLY A 121 -4.72 1.42 0.54
N LYS A 122 -4.85 1.66 -0.77
CA LYS A 122 -4.89 0.59 -1.77
C LYS A 122 -3.59 -0.21 -1.81
N ALA A 123 -2.45 0.47 -1.65
CA ALA A 123 -1.16 -0.20 -1.54
C ALA A 123 -1.17 -1.26 -0.43
N TYR A 124 -1.62 -0.88 0.78
CA TYR A 124 -1.69 -1.79 1.92
C TYR A 124 -2.69 -2.92 1.73
N GLU A 125 -3.88 -2.66 1.22
CA GLU A 125 -4.88 -3.70 0.93
C GLU A 125 -4.30 -4.77 0.00
N LEU A 126 -3.66 -4.35 -1.10
CA LEU A 126 -3.02 -5.26 -2.03
C LEU A 126 -1.85 -6.01 -1.38
N ALA A 127 -0.99 -5.33 -0.61
CA ALA A 127 0.11 -5.95 0.12
C ALA A 127 -0.38 -7.02 1.11
N SER A 128 -1.45 -6.72 1.84
CA SER A 128 -2.02 -7.61 2.86
C SER A 128 -2.62 -8.87 2.23
N SER A 129 -3.27 -8.73 1.07
CA SER A 129 -3.79 -9.85 0.28
C SER A 129 -2.65 -10.75 -0.19
N VAL A 130 -1.61 -10.18 -0.80
CA VAL A 130 -0.46 -10.95 -1.31
C VAL A 130 0.29 -11.67 -0.19
N LEU A 131 0.47 -11.03 0.97
CA LEU A 131 1.12 -11.65 2.13
C LEU A 131 0.32 -12.80 2.72
N ARG A 132 -1.01 -12.74 2.64
CA ARG A 132 -1.89 -13.81 3.12
C ARG A 132 -1.85 -15.03 2.22
N ASP A 133 -1.86 -14.81 0.90
CA ASP A 133 -2.01 -15.89 -0.06
C ASP A 133 -0.67 -16.55 -0.42
N LYS A 134 0.40 -15.76 -0.63
CA LYS A 134 1.70 -16.25 -1.10
C LYS A 134 2.88 -15.51 -0.42
N PRO A 135 3.15 -15.78 0.87
CA PRO A 135 4.27 -15.17 1.58
C PRO A 135 5.60 -15.76 1.11
N SER A 136 6.31 -15.07 0.21
CA SER A 136 7.71 -15.38 -0.11
C SER A 136 8.64 -14.29 0.39
N VAL A 137 9.89 -14.64 0.74
CA VAL A 137 10.89 -13.68 1.24
C VAL A 137 11.10 -12.51 0.28
N ALA A 138 11.13 -12.79 -1.03
CA ALA A 138 11.30 -11.76 -2.04
C ALA A 138 10.06 -10.84 -2.15
N VAL A 139 8.84 -11.38 -2.00
CA VAL A 139 7.61 -10.58 -1.95
C VAL A 139 7.62 -9.69 -0.71
N GLN A 140 7.94 -10.27 0.45
CA GLN A 140 7.99 -9.54 1.71
C GLN A 140 8.96 -8.36 1.64
N ARG A 141 10.15 -8.54 1.05
CA ARG A 141 11.12 -7.45 0.81
C ARG A 141 10.51 -6.28 0.05
N THR A 142 9.80 -6.57 -1.03
CA THR A 142 9.15 -5.55 -1.88
C THR A 142 8.04 -4.81 -1.12
N LEU A 143 7.41 -5.44 -0.15
CA LEU A 143 6.29 -4.88 0.61
C LEU A 143 6.71 -4.10 1.87
N ILE A 144 7.98 -4.20 2.31
CA ILE A 144 8.49 -3.44 3.47
C ILE A 144 8.19 -1.93 3.36
N PRO A 145 8.44 -1.24 2.22
CA PRO A 145 8.15 0.19 2.09
C PRO A 145 6.66 0.50 2.26
N VAL A 146 5.77 -0.38 1.78
CA VAL A 146 4.31 -0.21 1.85
C VAL A 146 3.82 -0.31 3.29
N LEU A 147 4.25 -1.37 3.99
CA LEU A 147 3.92 -1.58 5.40
C LEU A 147 4.46 -0.44 6.27
N THR A 148 5.69 0.00 6.01
CA THR A 148 6.32 1.13 6.71
C THR A 148 5.54 2.42 6.48
N ALA A 149 5.18 2.75 5.23
CA ALA A 149 4.41 3.94 4.91
C ALA A 149 3.01 3.94 5.56
N LYS A 150 2.34 2.78 5.59
CA LYS A 150 1.04 2.64 6.27
C LYS A 150 1.18 2.87 7.79
N LEU A 151 2.27 2.35 8.37
CA LEU A 151 2.55 2.53 9.80
C LEU A 151 2.81 4.01 10.12
N ASP A 152 3.61 4.69 9.31
CA ASP A 152 3.87 6.12 9.45
C ASP A 152 2.59 6.96 9.26
N GLN A 153 1.73 6.61 8.31
CA GLN A 153 0.43 7.27 8.12
C GLN A 153 -0.47 7.13 9.35
N LEU A 154 -0.63 5.91 9.89
CA LEU A 154 -1.42 5.68 11.11
C LEU A 154 -0.85 6.45 12.30
N GLN A 155 0.48 6.53 12.38
CA GLN A 155 1.18 7.28 13.40
C GLN A 155 0.97 8.79 13.28
N ALA A 156 0.96 9.34 12.06
CA ALA A 156 0.72 10.76 11.80
C ALA A 156 -0.72 11.15 12.15
N THR A 157 -1.71 10.34 11.77
CA THR A 157 -3.13 10.56 12.11
C THR A 157 -3.45 10.29 13.58
N ALA A 158 -2.49 9.82 14.36
CA ALA A 158 -2.62 9.61 15.81
C ALA A 158 -1.95 10.71 16.65
N ALA A 159 -1.27 11.68 16.03
CA ALA A 159 -0.84 12.89 16.73
C ALA A 159 -2.08 13.74 17.10
N PRO A 160 -2.14 14.35 18.29
CA PRO A 160 -3.23 15.24 18.63
C PRO A 160 -3.25 16.39 17.63
N ALA A 161 -4.43 16.66 17.04
CA ALA A 161 -4.65 17.88 16.29
C ALA A 161 -4.24 19.08 17.16
N PRO A 162 -3.66 20.16 16.59
CA PRO A 162 -3.51 21.40 17.34
C PRO A 162 -4.91 21.77 17.83
N SER A 163 -5.10 21.79 19.15
CA SER A 163 -6.28 22.35 19.77
C SER A 163 -6.42 23.77 19.23
N THR A 164 -7.42 24.01 18.38
CA THR A 164 -7.90 25.34 18.06
C THR A 164 -8.37 25.95 19.38
N GLY A 165 -7.42 26.59 20.05
CA GLY A 165 -7.66 27.46 21.18
C GLY A 165 -8.70 28.49 20.77
N HIS A 166 -9.65 28.68 21.67
CA HIS A 166 -10.74 29.63 21.52
C HIS A 166 -10.22 31.02 21.13
N ALA A 167 -10.75 31.56 20.03
CA ALA A 167 -10.84 32.99 19.81
C ALA A 167 -12.28 33.33 19.41
N ALA A 168 -13.21 33.08 20.33
CA ALA A 168 -14.50 33.75 20.32
C ALA A 168 -14.44 34.79 21.45
N THR A 169 -14.04 36.01 21.10
CA THR A 169 -14.04 37.15 22.00
C THR A 169 -14.76 38.30 21.30
N LEU A 170 -16.00 38.55 21.76
CA LEU A 170 -16.67 39.85 21.97
C LEU A 170 -16.89 40.75 20.73
N ALA A 171 -18.01 41.46 20.54
CA ALA A 171 -19.23 41.69 21.29
C ALA A 171 -20.20 42.56 20.45
N SER A 172 -21.44 42.70 20.97
CA SER A 172 -22.33 43.87 20.85
C SER A 172 -23.07 44.09 19.51
N SER A 173 -24.37 44.45 19.43
CA SER A 173 -25.28 45.13 20.36
C SER A 173 -26.77 44.97 19.96
N ALA A 174 -27.65 45.04 20.98
CA ALA A 174 -28.93 45.78 21.07
C ALA A 174 -30.19 45.35 20.28
N SER A 175 -31.26 45.01 21.02
CA SER A 175 -32.49 45.85 21.18
C SER A 175 -33.56 45.13 22.03
N VAL A 176 -33.89 45.63 23.25
CA VAL A 176 -35.07 46.45 23.66
C VAL A 176 -36.16 45.63 24.43
N HIS A 177 -36.50 46.17 25.61
CA HIS A 177 -37.51 45.88 26.68
C HIS A 177 -39.00 45.71 26.25
N PRO A 178 -40.04 45.55 27.14
CA PRO A 178 -40.15 45.05 28.56
C PRO A 178 -41.42 44.17 28.93
N THR A 179 -41.37 43.40 30.05
CA THR A 179 -42.40 43.01 31.10
C THR A 179 -43.86 42.52 30.79
N PRO A 180 -44.66 41.96 31.76
CA PRO A 180 -44.43 40.96 32.83
C PRO A 180 -45.60 39.91 33.00
N LEU A 181 -45.57 39.13 34.12
CA LEU A 181 -46.63 38.32 34.78
C LEU A 181 -46.95 36.90 34.30
N THR A 182 -46.60 35.88 35.11
CA THR A 182 -47.51 34.98 35.86
C THR A 182 -46.73 33.84 36.56
N ALA A 183 -47.39 33.21 37.53
CA ALA A 183 -46.84 32.54 38.70
C ALA A 183 -46.90 30.99 38.65
N VAL A 184 -45.98 30.32 39.40
CA VAL A 184 -46.11 29.03 40.16
C VAL A 184 -46.04 27.70 39.35
N PRO A 185 -45.62 26.50 39.89
CA PRO A 185 -44.61 26.10 40.92
C PRO A 185 -43.62 24.94 40.49
N ALA A 186 -42.55 24.73 41.30
CA ALA A 186 -41.87 23.46 41.75
C ALA A 186 -41.59 22.24 40.80
N PRO A 187 -40.81 21.20 41.22
CA PRO A 187 -39.51 21.11 41.91
C PRO A 187 -38.47 20.27 41.08
N ALA A 188 -37.30 19.98 41.67
CA ALA A 188 -36.42 18.82 41.43
C ALA A 188 -35.05 19.02 40.74
N ALA A 189 -34.13 18.20 41.27
CA ALA A 189 -32.91 17.65 40.67
C ALA A 189 -31.62 18.50 40.68
N SER A 190 -30.91 18.38 41.80
CA SER A 190 -29.53 17.86 41.86
C SER A 190 -28.60 18.18 40.69
N ARG A 191 -27.83 19.27 40.82
CA ARG A 191 -26.61 19.47 40.03
C ARG A 191 -25.56 18.44 40.44
N THR A 192 -25.51 17.33 39.72
CA THR A 192 -24.33 16.47 39.72
C THR A 192 -23.28 17.15 38.84
N VAL A 193 -22.27 17.74 39.47
CA VAL A 193 -21.04 18.19 38.83
C VAL A 193 -20.32 16.91 38.39
N ALA A 194 -20.57 16.45 37.16
CA ALA A 194 -19.76 15.42 36.55
C ALA A 194 -18.42 16.05 36.20
N ALA A 195 -17.41 15.63 36.97
CA ALA A 195 -16.02 16.02 36.85
C ALA A 195 -15.54 15.88 35.40
N THR A 196 -15.17 17.01 34.80
CA THR A 196 -14.37 17.07 33.59
C THR A 196 -12.99 16.52 33.94
N THR A 197 -12.78 15.22 33.72
CA THR A 197 -11.43 14.66 33.71
C THR A 197 -10.60 15.38 32.64
N PRO A 198 -9.37 15.81 32.95
CA PRO A 198 -8.51 16.49 32.00
C PRO A 198 -8.10 15.53 30.88
N ALA A 199 -8.19 16.03 29.65
CA ALA A 199 -7.80 15.34 28.43
C ALA A 199 -6.29 15.04 28.40
N THR A 200 -5.90 13.84 28.83
CA THR A 200 -4.67 13.20 28.33
C THR A 200 -5.00 12.55 26.99
N GLY A 201 -4.28 12.90 25.93
CA GLY A 201 -4.46 12.39 24.58
C GLY A 201 -4.30 10.87 24.49
N THR A 202 -5.37 10.14 24.80
CA THR A 202 -5.47 8.70 24.61
C THR A 202 -5.66 8.42 23.12
N LEU A 203 -4.62 7.87 22.51
CA LEU A 203 -4.71 7.20 21.22
C LEU A 203 -5.89 6.20 21.28
N ASN A 204 -6.88 6.37 20.39
CA ASN A 204 -8.09 5.53 20.35
C ASN A 204 -7.70 4.04 20.34
N SER A 205 -8.35 3.23 21.18
CA SER A 205 -8.11 1.78 21.32
C SER A 205 -8.07 1.04 19.98
N ALA A 206 -8.92 1.41 19.03
CA ALA A 206 -8.92 0.82 17.67
C ALA A 206 -7.63 1.16 16.90
N LYS A 207 -7.21 2.43 16.89
CA LYS A 207 -5.93 2.84 16.27
C LYS A 207 -4.73 2.18 16.95
N ARG A 208 -4.80 1.96 18.27
CA ARG A 208 -3.76 1.27 19.02
C ARG A 208 -3.61 -0.18 18.56
N GLN A 209 -4.73 -0.87 18.35
CA GLN A 209 -4.75 -2.23 17.82
C GLN A 209 -4.23 -2.29 16.37
N GLU A 210 -4.59 -1.33 15.53
CA GLU A 210 -4.08 -1.27 14.15
C GLU A 210 -2.56 -1.05 14.11
N ILE A 211 -2.03 -0.12 14.91
CA ILE A 211 -0.59 0.14 15.02
C ILE A 211 0.15 -1.10 15.52
N SER A 212 -0.37 -1.80 16.53
CA SER A 212 0.28 -3.01 17.06
C SER A 212 0.24 -4.17 16.08
N ALA A 213 -0.89 -4.40 15.40
CA ALA A 213 -1.03 -5.42 14.37
C ALA A 213 -0.04 -5.19 13.22
N LEU A 214 0.06 -3.95 12.74
CA LEU A 214 0.95 -3.60 11.64
C LEU A 214 2.43 -3.65 12.05
N ALA A 215 2.76 -3.23 13.27
CA ALA A 215 4.11 -3.34 13.81
C ALA A 215 4.54 -4.81 13.93
N ASN A 216 3.65 -5.69 14.41
CA ASN A 216 3.90 -7.12 14.46
C ASN A 216 4.05 -7.73 13.06
N GLN A 217 3.21 -7.34 12.11
CA GLN A 217 3.29 -7.82 10.73
C GLN A 217 4.61 -7.41 10.07
N LEU A 218 5.05 -6.16 10.26
CA LEU A 218 6.32 -5.66 9.74
C LEU A 218 7.51 -6.36 10.41
N GLN A 219 7.43 -6.67 11.71
CA GLN A 219 8.48 -7.39 12.44
C GLN A 219 8.53 -8.89 12.09
N ALA A 220 7.40 -9.48 11.68
CA ALA A 220 7.30 -10.87 11.24
C ALA A 220 7.83 -11.09 9.80
N VAL A 221 8.16 -10.02 9.07
CA VAL A 221 8.81 -10.13 7.77
C VAL A 221 10.17 -10.80 7.95
N ALA A 222 10.38 -11.94 7.29
CA ALA A 222 11.61 -12.73 7.38
C ALA A 222 12.81 -12.05 6.68
N ALA A 223 12.59 -10.90 6.05
CA ALA A 223 13.62 -10.16 5.34
C ALA A 223 14.28 -9.10 6.24
N PRO A 224 15.57 -8.78 5.99
CA PRO A 224 16.23 -7.68 6.67
C PRO A 224 15.47 -6.37 6.49
N LEU A 225 15.16 -5.71 7.60
CA LEU A 225 14.48 -4.41 7.63
C LEU A 225 15.52 -3.30 7.43
N PRO A 226 15.22 -2.27 6.61
CA PRO A 226 16.08 -1.11 6.51
C PRO A 226 15.99 -0.26 7.79
N ALA A 227 17.00 0.60 8.01
CA ALA A 227 17.08 1.44 9.19
C ALA A 227 15.82 2.32 9.40
N ALA A 228 15.23 2.83 8.31
CA ALA A 228 13.99 3.61 8.35
C ALA A 228 12.81 2.81 8.92
N SER A 229 12.64 1.54 8.54
CA SER A 229 11.59 0.68 9.07
C SER A 229 11.78 0.37 10.56
N HIS A 230 13.03 0.22 11.02
CA HIS A 230 13.31 0.10 12.44
C HIS A 230 12.93 1.37 13.22
N ILE A 231 13.13 2.57 12.67
CA ILE A 231 12.65 3.81 13.29
C ILE A 231 11.12 3.89 13.33
N ALA A 232 10.45 3.49 12.24
CA ALA A 232 8.98 3.45 12.22
C ALA A 232 8.44 2.49 13.30
N LEU A 233 9.05 1.31 13.46
CA LEU A 233 8.74 0.37 14.54
C LEU A 233 9.03 0.95 15.92
N ALA A 234 10.16 1.65 16.10
CA ALA A 234 10.50 2.27 17.37
C ALA A 234 9.47 3.34 17.78
N ASN A 235 9.03 4.19 16.84
CA ASN A 235 7.97 5.16 17.07
C ASN A 235 6.64 4.47 17.40
N ALA A 236 6.32 3.35 16.75
CA ALA A 236 5.12 2.56 17.04
C ALA A 236 5.15 2.05 18.48
N TRP A 237 6.22 1.34 18.88
CA TRP A 237 6.36 0.77 20.22
C TRP A 237 6.38 1.84 21.31
N ALA A 238 7.00 3.00 21.06
CA ALA A 238 6.95 4.12 21.99
C ALA A 238 5.52 4.63 22.21
N LYS A 239 4.71 4.75 21.15
CA LYS A 239 3.29 5.14 21.24
C LYS A 239 2.40 4.08 21.89
N LEU A 240 2.80 2.82 21.81
CA LEU A 240 2.14 1.69 22.46
C LEU A 240 2.52 1.55 23.94
N GLY A 241 3.47 2.36 24.44
CA GLY A 241 3.94 2.28 25.83
C GLY A 241 4.95 1.16 26.09
N GLU A 242 5.62 0.67 25.04
CA GLU A 242 6.63 -0.37 25.12
C GLU A 242 8.05 0.19 24.85
N PRO A 243 8.63 0.98 25.77
CA PRO A 243 9.91 1.65 25.55
C PRO A 243 11.07 0.67 25.36
N GLY A 244 11.01 -0.55 25.93
CA GLY A 244 12.02 -1.58 25.74
C GLY A 244 12.17 -2.02 24.28
N LYS A 245 11.05 -2.35 23.61
CA LYS A 245 11.05 -2.69 22.18
C LYS A 245 11.41 -1.49 21.31
N ALA A 246 11.00 -0.29 21.72
CA ALA A 246 11.39 0.94 21.03
C ALA A 246 12.90 1.17 21.07
N ARG A 247 13.56 1.02 22.24
CA ARG A 247 15.03 1.14 22.38
C ARG A 247 15.76 0.14 21.50
N ALA A 248 15.35 -1.13 21.55
CA ALA A 248 15.97 -2.18 20.73
C ALA A 248 15.92 -1.85 19.23
N ASN A 249 14.78 -1.34 18.74
CA ASN A 249 14.65 -0.95 17.34
C ASN A 249 15.49 0.29 16.97
N VAL A 250 15.60 1.30 17.84
CA VAL A 250 16.51 2.44 17.62
C VAL A 250 17.96 1.98 17.54
N GLU A 251 18.37 1.05 18.40
CA GLU A 251 19.72 0.51 18.39
C GLU A 251 20.01 -0.26 17.10
N GLN A 252 19.09 -1.12 16.64
CA GLN A 252 19.22 -1.79 15.35
C GLN A 252 19.31 -0.79 14.20
N ALA A 253 18.47 0.26 14.20
CA ALA A 253 18.53 1.31 13.18
C ALA A 253 19.90 2.00 13.15
N ARG A 254 20.48 2.32 14.32
CA ARG A 254 21.82 2.94 14.43
C ARG A 254 22.96 2.03 14.00
N ARG A 255 22.83 0.71 14.21
CA ARG A 255 23.81 -0.28 13.74
C ARG A 255 23.84 -0.33 12.21
N LEU A 256 22.68 -0.21 11.57
CA LEU A 256 22.55 -0.23 10.11
C LEU A 256 22.94 1.11 9.47
N ASP A 257 22.54 2.22 10.08
CA ASP A 257 22.91 3.57 9.65
C ASP A 257 23.17 4.47 10.86
N PRO A 258 24.46 4.78 11.16
CA PRO A 258 24.83 5.65 12.27
C PRO A 258 24.27 7.07 12.18
N ARG A 259 23.83 7.53 11.01
CA ARG A 259 23.29 8.88 10.77
C ARG A 259 21.78 8.98 10.97
N VAL A 260 21.13 7.90 11.38
CA VAL A 260 19.68 7.85 11.60
C VAL A 260 19.24 8.88 12.63
N ARG A 261 18.27 9.72 12.23
CA ARG A 261 17.67 10.74 13.09
C ARG A 261 16.52 10.15 13.90
N VAL A 262 16.62 10.27 15.22
CA VAL A 262 15.59 9.84 16.18
C VAL A 262 14.74 11.06 16.53
N SER A 263 13.41 10.95 16.41
CA SER A 263 12.50 12.06 16.70
C SER A 263 12.62 12.53 18.17
N PRO A 264 12.45 13.83 18.49
CA PRO A 264 12.51 14.31 19.87
C PRO A 264 11.46 13.66 20.79
N ALA A 265 10.30 13.30 20.23
CA ALA A 265 9.25 12.58 20.95
C ALA A 265 9.71 11.16 21.33
N LEU A 266 10.36 10.46 20.41
CA LEU A 266 10.94 9.15 20.67
C LEU A 266 12.09 9.27 21.68
N GLN A 267 12.97 10.28 21.58
CA GLN A 267 14.01 10.49 22.59
C GLN A 267 13.44 10.68 24.00
N ARG A 268 12.37 11.47 24.14
CA ARG A 268 11.65 11.64 25.42
C ARG A 268 11.04 10.33 25.91
N ALA A 269 10.38 9.57 25.03
CA ALA A 269 9.79 8.28 25.40
C ALA A 269 10.83 7.23 25.81
N LEU A 270 12.08 7.38 25.37
CA LEU A 270 13.18 6.47 25.69
C LEU A 270 13.98 6.91 26.92
N GLN A 271 13.77 8.12 27.46
CA GLN A 271 14.43 8.53 28.70
C GLN A 271 13.95 7.63 29.85
N PRO A 272 14.85 7.10 30.69
CA PRO A 272 14.44 6.43 31.91
C PRO A 272 13.64 7.43 32.75
N ALA A 273 12.47 7.00 33.23
CA ALA A 273 11.72 7.79 34.20
C ALA A 273 12.69 8.11 35.35
N ALA A 274 12.95 9.40 35.57
CA ALA A 274 13.80 9.84 36.65
C ALA A 274 13.24 9.22 37.94
N LEU A 275 14.02 8.33 38.56
CA LEU A 275 13.72 7.82 39.89
C LEU A 275 13.52 9.04 40.79
N PRO A 276 12.41 9.13 41.54
CA PRO A 276 12.30 10.17 42.56
C PRO A 276 13.48 9.97 43.52
N ALA A 277 14.30 11.00 43.64
CA ALA A 277 15.32 11.06 44.68
C ALA A 277 14.59 11.00 46.02
N HIS A 278 14.74 9.88 46.72
CA HIS A 278 14.35 9.73 48.11
C HIS A 278 15.42 10.35 49.01
#